data_AF-A0A1J3IZA1-F1
#
_entry.id   AF-A0A1J3IZA1-F1
#
_cell.length_a   1.000
_cell.length_b   1.000
_cell.length_c   1.000
_cell.angle_alpha   90.00
_cell.angle_beta   90.00
_cell.angle_gamma   90.00
#
_symmetry.space_group_name_H-M   'P 1'
#
loop_
_entity.id
_entity.type
_entity.pdbx_description
1 polymer ?
#
loop_
_entity_poly.entity_id
_entity_poly.type
_entity_poly.pdbx_seq_one_letter_code
_entity_poly.pdbx_strand_id
1 'polypeptide(L)'
;ISFLCDACGAKGDQAPYVCLQCDFMVHRGCTALPRVIHINRHDHRVSYTYPLGRPGEWKCGVCWEDIDWSCGAYLCSTCPNYALHSGCATRYHVWDRIELYGVPEEVEDTEPFKVNQDGTIAHFLHHGADLSLNKDGIALEKGILCGACVRPIGSHTFYSCSYTSFVLHETCANLPKKKRHFLSPKPLSLRYPNVSYVRSNI
;
A
#
# COMPACT_ATOMS: atom_id res chain seq x y z
N ILE A 1 -25.42 31.37 5.72
CA ILE A 1 -24.01 31.78 5.61
C ILE A 1 -23.25 30.58 5.10
N SER A 2 -22.57 30.70 3.96
CA SER A 2 -21.65 29.70 3.44
C SER A 2 -20.23 30.16 3.72
N PHE A 3 -19.34 29.27 4.17
CA PHE A 3 -17.94 29.58 4.42
C PHE A 3 -17.02 28.53 3.79
N LEU A 4 -15.74 28.85 3.61
CA LEU A 4 -14.72 27.88 3.21
C LEU A 4 -14.08 27.30 4.46
N CYS A 5 -14.06 25.98 4.60
CA CYS A 5 -13.42 25.33 5.74
C CYS A 5 -11.90 25.27 5.53
N ASP A 6 -11.15 25.96 6.39
CA ASP A 6 -9.69 26.01 6.34
C ASP A 6 -9.05 24.62 6.40
N ALA A 7 -9.66 23.67 7.11
CA ALA A 7 -9.08 22.36 7.34
C ALA A 7 -9.24 21.37 6.16
N CYS A 8 -10.20 21.59 5.26
CA CYS A 8 -10.48 20.66 4.17
C CYS A 8 -10.71 21.31 2.80
N GLY A 9 -10.77 22.64 2.73
CA GLY A 9 -11.00 23.40 1.50
C GLY A 9 -12.38 23.22 0.89
N ALA A 10 -13.32 22.58 1.60
CA ALA A 10 -14.69 22.41 1.13
C ALA A 10 -15.62 23.48 1.70
N LYS A 11 -16.62 23.86 0.91
CA LYS A 11 -17.69 24.77 1.37
C LYS A 11 -18.46 24.12 2.52
N GLY A 12 -18.64 24.88 3.58
CA GLY A 12 -19.50 24.54 4.70
C GLY A 12 -20.80 25.31 4.66
N ASP A 13 -21.88 24.58 4.90
CA ASP A 13 -23.17 25.14 5.28
C ASP A 13 -23.32 24.98 6.79
N GLN A 14 -24.06 25.87 7.46
CA GLN A 14 -24.30 25.92 8.91
C GLN A 14 -23.25 26.69 9.75
N ALA A 15 -23.15 26.37 11.05
CA ALA A 15 -22.36 27.07 12.06
C ALA A 15 -20.91 26.55 12.12
N PRO A 16 -19.92 27.33 11.63
CA PRO A 16 -18.50 26.97 11.77
C PRO A 16 -18.04 27.01 13.23
N TYR A 17 -17.00 26.25 13.52
CA TYR A 17 -16.13 26.55 14.66
C TYR A 17 -15.15 27.62 14.20
N VAL A 18 -15.13 28.75 14.91
CA VAL A 18 -14.35 29.93 14.50
C VAL A 18 -13.38 30.31 15.60
N CYS A 19 -12.11 30.47 15.22
CA CYS A 19 -11.15 31.23 16.02
C CYS A 19 -11.01 32.63 15.42
N LEU A 20 -11.62 33.62 16.07
CA LEU A 20 -11.62 35.00 15.57
C LEU A 20 -10.22 35.65 15.54
N GLN A 21 -9.32 35.21 16.43
CA GLN A 21 -7.95 35.75 16.50
C GLN A 21 -7.11 35.28 15.30
N CYS A 22 -7.39 34.08 14.79
CA CYS A 22 -6.67 33.49 13.67
C CYS A 22 -7.44 33.60 12.35
N ASP A 23 -8.64 34.18 12.36
CA ASP A 23 -9.62 34.12 11.27
C ASP A 23 -9.80 32.70 10.70
N PHE A 24 -9.80 31.70 11.58
CA PHE A 24 -9.78 30.29 11.21
C PHE A 24 -11.16 29.67 11.40
N MET A 25 -11.74 29.13 10.33
CA MET A 25 -13.08 28.58 10.27
C MET A 25 -13.07 27.13 9.81
N VAL A 26 -13.65 26.24 10.63
CA VAL A 26 -13.70 24.80 10.31
C VAL A 26 -15.07 24.19 10.51
N HIS A 27 -15.37 23.16 9.72
CA HIS A 27 -16.52 22.30 9.99
C HIS A 27 -16.34 21.61 11.34
N ARG A 28 -17.46 21.33 12.03
CA ARG A 28 -17.47 20.53 13.26
C ARG A 28 -16.77 19.17 13.11
N GLY A 29 -16.96 18.50 11.96
CA GLY A 29 -16.30 17.22 11.70
C GLY A 29 -14.81 17.35 11.42
N CYS A 30 -14.34 18.51 10.95
CA CYS A 30 -12.94 18.73 10.62
C CYS A 30 -12.07 19.01 11.86
N THR A 31 -12.67 19.27 13.03
CA THR A 31 -11.91 19.42 14.29
C THR A 31 -11.29 18.10 14.76
N ALA A 32 -11.74 16.97 14.22
CA ALA A 32 -11.28 15.62 14.56
C ALA A 32 -10.52 14.95 13.41
N LEU A 33 -9.96 15.72 12.47
CA LEU A 33 -9.09 15.17 11.43
C LEU A 33 -7.86 14.53 12.08
N PRO A 34 -7.49 13.29 11.67
CA PRO A 34 -6.32 12.64 12.20
C PRO A 34 -5.02 13.35 11.79
N ARG A 35 -4.00 13.26 12.63
CA ARG A 35 -2.70 13.93 12.40
C ARG A 35 -1.81 13.12 11.48
N VAL A 36 -1.71 11.82 11.66
CA VAL A 36 -0.89 10.93 10.82
C VAL A 36 -1.69 9.67 10.50
N ILE A 37 -1.77 9.35 9.21
CA ILE A 37 -2.53 8.19 8.73
C ILE A 37 -1.77 7.44 7.66
N HIS A 38 -2.22 6.22 7.39
CA HIS A 38 -1.71 5.43 6.27
C HIS A 38 -2.85 5.11 5.30
N ILE A 39 -2.69 5.52 4.04
CA ILE A 39 -3.69 5.29 2.99
C ILE A 39 -3.34 4.04 2.18
N ASN A 40 -4.27 3.57 1.36
CA ASN A 40 -4.09 2.34 0.58
C ASN A 40 -3.56 2.51 -0.85
N ARG A 41 -3.26 3.75 -1.24
CA ARG A 41 -2.72 4.11 -2.57
C ARG A 41 -1.33 4.73 -2.46
N HIS A 42 -0.73 4.69 -1.28
CA HIS A 42 0.61 5.19 -1.01
C HIS A 42 1.30 4.36 0.07
N ASP A 43 2.59 4.12 -0.10
CA ASP A 43 3.33 3.21 0.78
C ASP A 43 3.82 3.88 2.06
N HIS A 44 3.97 5.20 2.08
CA HIS A 44 4.36 5.96 3.27
C HIS A 44 3.14 6.49 4.04
N ARG A 45 3.34 6.75 5.34
CA ARG A 45 2.37 7.53 6.12
C ARG A 45 2.30 8.95 5.58
N VAL A 46 1.13 9.55 5.72
CA VAL A 46 0.89 10.95 5.37
C VAL A 46 0.45 11.70 6.60
N SER A 47 0.93 12.93 6.76
CA SER A 47 0.63 13.80 7.88
C SER A 47 -0.24 14.96 7.43
N TYR A 48 -1.22 15.31 8.25
CA TYR A 48 -2.03 16.52 8.07
C TYR A 48 -1.18 17.77 8.31
N THR A 49 -1.31 18.75 7.43
CA THR A 49 -0.71 20.09 7.56
C THR A 49 -1.75 21.16 7.26
N TYR A 50 -1.62 22.30 7.94
CA TYR A 50 -2.34 23.52 7.60
C TYR A 50 -1.44 24.74 7.82
N PRO A 51 -1.33 25.64 6.82
CA PRO A 51 -1.72 25.43 5.43
C PRO A 51 -0.87 24.31 4.77
N LEU A 52 -1.17 23.95 3.52
CA LEU A 52 -0.31 23.05 2.71
C LEU A 52 1.11 23.63 2.50
N GLY A 53 1.29 24.92 2.83
CA GLY A 53 2.57 25.55 3.09
C GLY A 53 3.02 26.44 1.95
N ARG A 54 3.25 25.87 0.75
CA ARG A 54 3.78 26.60 -0.40
C ARG A 54 2.75 26.80 -1.52
N PRO A 55 2.65 28.01 -2.09
CA PRO A 55 1.99 28.22 -3.36
C PRO A 55 2.54 27.28 -4.42
N GLY A 56 1.65 26.66 -5.17
CA GLY A 56 2.00 25.72 -6.22
C GLY A 56 0.80 24.94 -6.72
N GLU A 57 1.00 24.27 -7.85
CA GLU A 57 0.03 23.35 -8.41
C GLU A 57 0.18 21.99 -7.71
N TRP A 58 -0.79 21.67 -6.87
CA TRP A 58 -0.86 20.42 -6.14
C TRP A 58 -1.99 19.58 -6.68
N LYS A 59 -1.71 18.31 -6.98
CA LYS A 59 -2.76 17.35 -7.38
C LYS A 59 -2.95 16.30 -6.31
N CYS A 60 -4.22 16.01 -6.03
CA CYS A 60 -4.58 14.99 -5.06
C CYS A 60 -4.26 13.59 -5.58
N GLY A 61 -3.47 12.82 -4.84
CA GLY A 61 -3.14 11.43 -5.18
C GLY A 61 -4.30 10.42 -5.13
N VAL A 62 -5.53 10.88 -4.84
CA VAL A 62 -6.75 10.05 -4.86
C VAL A 62 -7.68 10.43 -6.01
N CYS A 63 -8.10 11.70 -6.09
CA CYS A 63 -9.07 12.16 -7.09
C CYS A 63 -8.43 12.85 -8.30
N TRP A 64 -7.12 13.13 -8.27
CA TRP A 64 -6.37 13.83 -9.33
C TRP A 64 -6.77 15.28 -9.60
N GLU A 65 -7.71 15.81 -8.80
CA GLU A 65 -8.10 17.22 -8.82
C GLU A 65 -7.09 18.09 -8.06
N ASP A 66 -7.10 19.39 -8.38
CA ASP A 66 -6.22 20.38 -7.77
C ASP A 66 -6.55 20.57 -6.28
N ILE A 67 -5.50 20.76 -5.47
CA ILE A 67 -5.61 21.08 -4.05
C ILE A 67 -5.32 22.57 -3.88
N ASP A 68 -6.25 23.28 -3.22
CA ASP A 68 -6.00 24.63 -2.76
C ASP A 68 -4.92 24.62 -1.66
N TRP A 69 -3.75 25.17 -1.97
CA TRP A 69 -2.60 25.20 -1.08
C TRP A 69 -2.82 26.06 0.18
N SER A 70 -3.80 26.97 0.16
CA SER A 70 -4.16 27.80 1.31
C SER A 70 -4.93 27.00 2.38
N CYS A 71 -5.47 25.83 2.01
CA CYS A 71 -6.24 24.97 2.89
C CYS A 71 -5.41 23.82 3.47
N GLY A 72 -6.02 23.11 4.41
CA GLY A 72 -5.46 21.92 5.05
C GLY A 72 -5.50 20.71 4.13
N ALA A 73 -4.43 19.92 4.16
CA ALA A 73 -4.28 18.73 3.35
C ALA A 73 -3.26 17.76 3.98
N TYR A 74 -3.19 16.53 3.46
CA TYR A 74 -2.21 15.54 3.89
C TYR A 74 -1.02 15.50 2.94
N LEU A 75 0.18 15.41 3.50
CA LEU A 75 1.45 15.33 2.77
C LEU A 75 2.22 14.07 3.14
N CYS A 76 2.97 13.53 2.19
CA CYS A 76 4.05 12.60 2.48
C CYS A 76 5.35 13.37 2.73
N SER A 77 6.06 13.06 3.82
CA SER A 77 7.40 13.61 4.09
C SER A 77 8.49 12.96 3.24
N THR A 78 8.28 11.72 2.80
CA THR A 78 9.25 10.93 2.02
C THR A 78 9.14 11.17 0.52
N CYS A 79 7.92 11.31 0.00
CA CYS A 79 7.67 11.47 -1.44
C CYS A 79 7.40 12.94 -1.77
N PRO A 80 8.27 13.60 -2.55
CA PRO A 80 8.08 15.00 -2.89
C PRO A 80 6.78 15.19 -3.69
N ASN A 81 6.06 16.26 -3.39
CA ASN A 81 4.82 16.66 -4.06
C ASN A 81 3.65 15.65 -3.96
N TYR A 82 3.72 14.65 -3.06
CA TYR A 82 2.58 13.77 -2.81
C TYR A 82 1.63 14.39 -1.77
N ALA A 83 0.47 14.86 -2.24
CA ALA A 83 -0.53 15.51 -1.42
C ALA A 83 -1.93 14.92 -1.63
N LEU A 84 -2.81 15.10 -0.65
CA LEU A 84 -4.19 14.63 -0.69
C LEU A 84 -5.11 15.68 -0.06
N HIS A 85 -6.29 15.91 -0.63
CA HIS A 85 -7.34 16.62 0.10
C HIS A 85 -7.66 15.91 1.41
N SER A 86 -7.90 16.66 2.49
CA SER A 86 -8.29 16.10 3.80
C SER A 86 -9.48 15.16 3.71
N GLY A 87 -10.49 15.52 2.91
CA GLY A 87 -11.66 14.69 2.67
C GLY A 87 -11.35 13.42 1.87
N CYS A 88 -10.40 13.47 0.93
CA CYS A 88 -10.00 12.29 0.14
C CYS A 88 -9.19 11.30 0.99
N ALA A 89 -8.27 11.80 1.81
CA ALA A 89 -7.41 10.98 2.65
C ALA A 89 -8.20 10.23 3.73
N THR A 90 -9.29 10.82 4.25
CA THR A 90 -10.09 10.26 5.35
C THR A 90 -11.32 9.45 4.90
N ARG A 91 -11.47 9.18 3.60
CA ARG A 91 -12.54 8.29 3.09
C ARG A 91 -12.37 6.86 3.62
N TYR A 92 -13.49 6.22 3.95
CA TYR A 92 -13.50 4.86 4.54
C TYR A 92 -12.89 3.76 3.67
N HIS A 93 -12.82 3.97 2.34
CA HIS A 93 -12.20 3.04 1.39
C HIS A 93 -10.76 3.43 1.02
N VAL A 94 -10.23 4.51 1.61
CA VAL A 94 -8.86 5.01 1.42
C VAL A 94 -8.03 4.77 2.67
N TRP A 95 -8.61 5.04 3.85
CA TRP A 95 -7.97 4.95 5.16
C TRP A 95 -8.68 3.93 6.06
N ASP A 96 -7.90 3.22 6.88
CA ASP A 96 -8.35 2.16 7.79
C ASP A 96 -8.90 2.65 9.13
N ARG A 97 -8.99 3.97 9.33
CA ARG A 97 -9.44 4.64 10.56
C ARG A 97 -8.46 4.53 11.74
N ILE A 98 -7.20 4.20 11.49
CA ILE A 98 -6.15 4.15 12.51
C ILE A 98 -5.36 5.47 12.51
N GLU A 99 -5.37 6.17 13.63
CA GLU A 99 -4.47 7.31 13.91
C GLU A 99 -3.09 6.80 14.31
N LEU A 100 -2.05 7.36 13.72
CA LEU A 100 -0.67 6.90 13.85
C LEU A 100 0.27 7.98 14.43
N TYR A 101 -0.27 9.12 14.88
CA TYR A 101 0.50 10.16 15.53
C TYR A 101 1.10 9.64 16.84
N GLY A 102 2.42 9.82 17.00
CA GLY A 102 3.18 9.30 18.14
C GLY A 102 3.43 7.79 18.10
N VAL A 103 2.90 7.06 17.11
CA VAL A 103 3.19 5.64 16.90
C VAL A 103 4.46 5.54 16.06
N PRO A 104 5.53 4.86 16.52
CA PRO A 104 6.73 4.64 15.70
C PRO A 104 6.39 3.91 14.39
N GLU A 105 7.16 4.18 13.34
CA GLU A 105 7.13 3.33 12.14
C GLU A 105 7.98 2.08 12.41
N GLU A 106 7.31 0.95 12.57
CA GLU A 106 7.99 -0.35 12.60
C GLU A 106 8.31 -0.78 11.16
N VAL A 107 9.58 -1.12 10.90
CA VAL A 107 9.99 -1.73 9.63
C VAL A 107 9.54 -3.18 9.66
N GLU A 108 8.38 -3.46 9.08
CA GLU A 108 7.96 -4.84 8.87
C GLU A 108 8.86 -5.50 7.80
N ASP A 109 9.34 -6.72 8.07
CA ASP A 109 10.01 -7.54 7.07
C ASP A 109 9.00 -7.97 5.99
N THR A 110 8.92 -7.17 4.93
CA THR A 110 8.10 -7.45 3.74
C THR A 110 8.86 -8.22 2.66
N GLU A 111 10.15 -8.50 2.85
CA GLU A 111 10.97 -9.14 1.83
C GLU A 111 10.46 -10.56 1.56
N PRO A 112 10.28 -10.96 0.30
CA PRO A 112 9.74 -12.28 -0.02
C PRO A 112 10.74 -13.41 0.24
N PHE A 113 12.03 -13.15 0.14
CA PHE A 113 13.05 -14.17 0.31
C PHE A 113 14.36 -13.59 0.78
N LYS A 114 15.21 -14.46 1.35
CA LYS A 114 16.61 -14.16 1.62
C LYS A 114 17.48 -14.81 0.56
N VAL A 115 18.50 -14.10 0.08
CA VAL A 115 19.46 -14.63 -0.89
C VAL A 115 20.62 -15.26 -0.14
N ASN A 116 20.95 -16.51 -0.47
CA ASN A 116 22.06 -17.26 0.10
C ASN A 116 23.36 -17.00 -0.66
N GLN A 117 24.50 -17.39 -0.08
CA GLN A 117 25.83 -17.17 -0.68
C GLN A 117 26.02 -17.89 -2.02
N ASP A 118 25.31 -19.01 -2.23
CA ASP A 118 25.32 -19.80 -3.45
C ASP A 118 24.34 -19.28 -4.53
N GLY A 119 23.64 -18.17 -4.26
CA GLY A 119 22.66 -17.57 -5.16
C GLY A 119 21.27 -18.22 -5.12
N THR A 120 21.04 -19.21 -4.25
CA THR A 120 19.70 -19.75 -3.99
C THR A 120 18.89 -18.81 -3.11
N ILE A 121 17.56 -18.99 -3.08
CA ILE A 121 16.65 -18.16 -2.28
C ILE A 121 15.85 -18.97 -1.26
N ALA A 122 15.83 -18.49 -0.01
CA ALA A 122 14.94 -18.98 1.04
C ALA A 122 13.61 -18.21 0.96
N HIS A 123 12.61 -18.77 0.29
CA HIS A 123 11.35 -18.06 -0.03
C HIS A 123 10.24 -18.29 1.01
N PHE A 124 9.51 -17.23 1.40
CA PHE A 124 8.51 -17.32 2.48
C PHE A 124 7.34 -18.27 2.21
N LEU A 125 7.00 -18.52 0.94
CA LEU A 125 5.96 -19.48 0.54
C LEU A 125 6.45 -20.94 0.53
N HIS A 126 7.74 -21.21 0.75
CA HIS A 126 8.29 -22.55 0.70
C HIS A 126 9.21 -22.78 1.91
N HIS A 127 8.67 -23.45 2.92
CA HIS A 127 9.42 -23.82 4.12
C HIS A 127 10.13 -25.15 3.89
N GLY A 128 11.44 -25.10 3.65
CA GLY A 128 12.24 -26.30 3.44
C GLY A 128 13.56 -25.97 2.77
N ALA A 129 13.69 -26.41 1.51
CA ALA A 129 14.90 -26.23 0.72
C ALA A 129 14.86 -24.96 -0.12
N ASP A 130 16.02 -24.37 -0.32
CA ASP A 130 16.16 -23.15 -1.10
C ASP A 130 15.81 -23.36 -2.57
N LEU A 131 15.30 -22.30 -3.20
CA LEU A 131 14.94 -22.32 -4.61
C LEU A 131 16.11 -21.81 -5.44
N SER A 132 16.40 -22.48 -6.55
CA SER A 132 17.37 -22.05 -7.55
C SER A 132 16.65 -21.38 -8.73
N LEU A 133 17.27 -20.35 -9.29
CA LEU A 133 16.77 -19.67 -10.49
C LEU A 133 17.16 -20.46 -11.74
N ASN A 134 16.18 -20.93 -12.50
CA ASN A 134 16.40 -21.54 -13.81
C ASN A 134 16.17 -20.51 -14.90
N LYS A 135 17.18 -20.36 -15.76
CA LYS A 135 17.16 -19.43 -16.91
C LYS A 135 17.01 -20.14 -18.24
N ASP A 136 17.02 -21.47 -18.24
CA ASP A 136 17.27 -22.25 -19.46
C ASP A 136 16.10 -22.28 -20.45
N GLY A 137 14.98 -21.59 -20.16
CA GLY A 137 13.84 -21.51 -21.08
C GLY A 137 13.24 -22.87 -21.46
N ILE A 138 13.68 -23.95 -20.80
CA ILE A 138 13.19 -25.30 -21.01
C ILE A 138 11.73 -25.27 -20.59
N ALA A 139 10.85 -25.50 -21.56
CA ALA A 139 9.44 -25.73 -21.28
C ALA A 139 9.36 -26.94 -20.35
N LEU A 140 9.16 -26.66 -19.05
CA LEU A 140 8.68 -27.66 -18.12
C LEU A 140 7.43 -28.29 -18.74
N GLU A 141 7.23 -29.60 -18.52
CA GLU A 141 6.10 -30.34 -19.10
C GLU A 141 4.81 -29.52 -19.02
N LYS A 142 4.02 -29.52 -20.10
CA LYS A 142 2.74 -28.80 -20.18
C LYS A 142 1.88 -29.24 -18.99
N GLY A 143 1.86 -28.45 -17.93
CA GLY A 143 1.15 -28.81 -16.69
C GLY A 143 1.78 -28.29 -15.40
N ILE A 144 3.06 -27.88 -15.38
CA ILE A 144 3.64 -27.32 -14.15
C ILE A 144 3.08 -25.92 -13.89
N LEU A 145 2.41 -25.76 -12.74
CA LEU A 145 1.79 -24.50 -12.31
C LEU A 145 2.66 -23.80 -11.27
N CYS A 146 2.66 -22.47 -11.34
CA CYS A 146 3.27 -21.62 -10.33
C CYS A 146 2.55 -21.78 -8.98
N GLY A 147 3.30 -22.06 -7.91
CA GLY A 147 2.77 -22.24 -6.55
C GLY A 147 2.11 -20.99 -5.95
N ALA A 148 2.31 -19.81 -6.55
CA ALA A 148 1.67 -18.57 -6.11
C ALA A 148 0.45 -18.18 -6.94
N CYS A 149 0.57 -18.10 -8.27
CA CYS A 149 -0.50 -17.61 -9.13
C CYS A 149 -1.31 -18.72 -9.83
N VAL A 150 -0.90 -19.99 -9.66
CA VAL A 150 -1.55 -21.19 -10.23
C VAL A 150 -1.62 -21.15 -11.78
N ARG A 151 -0.80 -20.32 -12.42
CA ARG A 151 -0.68 -20.27 -13.89
C ARG A 151 0.50 -21.14 -14.35
N PRO A 152 0.46 -21.68 -15.58
CA PRO A 152 1.56 -22.47 -16.13
C PRO A 152 2.90 -21.74 -16.11
N ILE A 153 3.97 -22.45 -15.76
CA ILE A 153 5.34 -22.00 -15.94
C ILE A 153 5.66 -22.20 -17.44
N GLY A 154 5.50 -21.13 -18.22
CA GLY A 154 5.86 -21.12 -19.63
C GLY A 154 7.39 -21.06 -19.84
N SER A 155 7.84 -20.51 -20.97
CA SER A 155 9.26 -20.38 -21.32
C SER A 155 9.96 -19.19 -20.63
N HIS A 156 9.54 -18.81 -19.43
CA HIS A 156 10.10 -17.68 -18.67
C HIS A 156 11.08 -18.15 -17.60
N THR A 157 11.84 -17.24 -17.01
CA THR A 157 12.65 -17.50 -15.82
C THR A 157 11.77 -17.88 -14.63
N PHE A 158 12.18 -18.91 -13.90
CA PHE A 158 11.44 -19.42 -12.75
C PHE A 158 12.37 -19.93 -11.65
N TYR A 159 11.90 -19.84 -10.42
CA TYR A 159 12.52 -20.46 -9.25
C TYR A 159 11.96 -21.86 -9.05
N SER A 160 12.83 -22.86 -8.81
CA SER A 160 12.40 -24.23 -8.50
C SER A 160 13.15 -24.80 -7.31
N CYS A 161 12.49 -25.71 -6.59
CA CYS A 161 13.13 -26.52 -5.56
C CYS A 161 13.72 -27.80 -6.16
N SER A 162 14.94 -28.19 -5.79
CA SER A 162 15.54 -29.46 -6.26
C SER A 162 14.89 -30.71 -5.63
N TYR A 163 14.20 -30.55 -4.49
CA TYR A 163 13.65 -31.67 -3.72
C TYR A 163 12.13 -31.80 -3.83
N THR A 164 11.44 -30.78 -4.32
CA THR A 164 9.97 -30.76 -4.41
C THR A 164 9.52 -30.21 -5.76
N SER A 165 8.31 -30.51 -6.20
CA SER A 165 7.73 -29.95 -7.44
C SER A 165 7.29 -28.49 -7.29
N PHE A 166 7.82 -27.76 -6.31
CA PHE A 166 7.47 -26.37 -6.06
C PHE A 166 8.22 -25.45 -7.03
N VAL A 167 7.46 -24.66 -7.78
CA VAL A 167 7.98 -23.74 -8.79
C VAL A 167 7.25 -22.39 -8.69
N LEU A 168 7.98 -21.29 -8.87
CA LEU A 168 7.45 -19.93 -8.91
C LEU A 168 7.95 -19.19 -10.14
N HIS A 169 7.09 -18.40 -10.80
CA HIS A 169 7.61 -17.37 -11.72
C HIS A 169 8.56 -16.44 -10.96
N GLU A 170 9.60 -15.95 -11.63
CA GLU A 170 10.49 -14.93 -11.04
C GLU A 170 9.68 -13.72 -10.53
N THR A 171 8.70 -13.26 -11.31
CA THR A 171 7.80 -12.16 -10.91
C THR A 171 6.97 -12.49 -9.67
N CYS A 172 6.53 -13.74 -9.52
CA CYS A 172 5.76 -14.17 -8.35
C CYS A 172 6.64 -14.29 -7.11
N ALA A 173 7.88 -14.75 -7.27
CA ALA A 173 8.84 -14.84 -6.17
C ALA A 173 9.24 -13.46 -5.62
N ASN A 174 9.19 -12.41 -6.45
CA ASN A 174 9.53 -11.04 -6.04
C ASN A 174 8.34 -10.26 -5.43
N LEU A 175 7.15 -10.85 -5.29
CA LEU A 175 6.01 -10.16 -4.69
C LEU A 175 6.18 -10.04 -3.17
N PRO A 176 6.03 -8.84 -2.57
CA PRO A 176 6.23 -8.65 -1.14
C PRO A 176 5.18 -9.38 -0.31
N LYS A 177 5.56 -9.82 0.90
CA LYS A 177 4.67 -10.53 1.84
C LYS A 177 3.40 -9.75 2.18
N LYS A 178 3.50 -8.42 2.22
CA LYS A 178 2.39 -7.50 2.42
C LYS A 178 2.44 -6.39 1.39
N LYS A 179 1.27 -5.96 0.94
CA LYS A 179 1.15 -4.86 -0.03
C LYS A 179 -0.08 -4.02 0.24
N ARG A 180 0.07 -2.69 0.15
CA ARG A 180 -1.06 -1.77 0.12
C ARG A 180 -1.69 -1.76 -1.26
N HIS A 181 -3.01 -1.83 -1.29
CA HIS A 181 -3.75 -1.96 -2.54
C HIS A 181 -5.01 -1.12 -2.50
N PHE A 182 -5.31 -0.42 -3.60
CA PHE A 182 -6.42 0.53 -3.69
C PHE A 182 -7.82 -0.07 -3.39
N LEU A 183 -7.94 -1.40 -3.43
CA LEU A 183 -9.18 -2.14 -3.12
C LEU A 183 -9.44 -2.31 -1.62
N SER A 184 -8.43 -2.14 -0.76
CA SER A 184 -8.57 -2.37 0.68
C SER A 184 -7.87 -1.25 1.45
N PRO A 185 -8.51 -0.62 2.44
CA PRO A 185 -7.85 0.36 3.31
C PRO A 185 -6.73 -0.28 4.15
N LYS A 186 -6.82 -1.58 4.41
CA LYS A 186 -5.80 -2.37 5.12
C LYS A 186 -4.82 -3.05 4.15
N PRO A 187 -3.55 -3.22 4.52
CA PRO A 187 -2.59 -4.01 3.72
C PRO A 187 -3.10 -5.43 3.46
N LEU A 188 -2.93 -5.90 2.23
CA LEU A 188 -3.15 -7.28 1.85
C LEU A 188 -1.91 -8.08 2.21
N SER A 189 -2.09 -9.27 2.79
CA SER A 189 -1.00 -10.19 3.10
C SER A 189 -1.06 -11.38 2.14
N LEU A 190 0.05 -11.69 1.49
CA LEU A 190 0.22 -12.95 0.77
C LEU A 190 0.39 -14.07 1.79
N ARG A 191 -0.42 -15.12 1.64
CA ARG A 191 -0.38 -16.31 2.49
C ARG A 191 -0.22 -17.53 1.61
N TYR A 192 0.49 -18.53 2.11
CA TYR A 192 0.50 -19.84 1.49
C TYR A 192 -0.92 -20.43 1.56
N PRO A 193 -1.55 -20.80 0.44
CA PRO A 193 -2.79 -21.54 0.51
C PRO A 193 -2.47 -22.91 1.13
N ASN A 194 -3.12 -23.24 2.25
CA ASN A 194 -3.11 -24.60 2.81
C ASN A 194 -3.82 -25.54 1.82
N VAL A 195 -3.17 -25.86 0.70
CA VAL A 195 -3.68 -26.85 -0.24
C VAL A 195 -3.23 -28.19 0.30
N SER A 196 -4.07 -28.81 1.13
CA SER A 196 -4.00 -30.25 1.36
C SER A 196 -4.17 -30.92 0.00
N TYR A 197 -3.06 -31.36 -0.59
CA TYR A 197 -3.06 -32.13 -1.81
C TYR A 197 -3.72 -33.48 -1.50
N VAL A 198 -5.04 -33.56 -1.68
CA VAL A 198 -5.73 -34.84 -1.70
C VAL A 198 -5.22 -35.53 -2.95
N ARG A 199 -4.30 -36.48 -2.78
CA ARG A 199 -3.95 -37.44 -3.83
C ARG A 199 -5.23 -38.21 -4.17
N SER A 200 -5.95 -37.78 -5.20
CA SER A 200 -6.92 -38.61 -5.88
C SER A 200 -6.13 -39.66 -6.66
N ASN A 201 -5.98 -40.84 -6.05
CA ASN A 201 -5.58 -42.05 -6.75
C ASN A 201 -6.70 -42.41 -7.74
N ILE A 202 -6.39 -42.41 -9.03
CA ILE A 202 -7.08 -43.20 -10.05
C ILE A 202 -6.02 -44.09 -10.69
#